data_AF-X1MAN2-F1
#
_entry.id   AF-X1MAN2-F1
#
_cell.length_a   1.000
_cell.length_b   1.000
_cell.length_c   1.000
_cell.angle_alpha   90.00
_cell.angle_beta   90.00
_cell.angle_gamma   90.00
#
_symmetry.space_group_name_H-M   'P 1'
#
loop_
_entity.id
_entity.type
_entity.pdbx_description
1 polymer ?
#
loop_
_entity_poly.entity_id
_entity_poly.type
_entity_poly.pdbx_seq_one_letter_code
_entity_poly.pdbx_strand_id
1 'polypeptide(L)'
;QSLFREVSPTPAASKGLIFLPYLKGERTPYLDPQARGAFIGLSLQHGRRDLTRAIMEGVVFALRQSLEKFKELGIEISNVTTWGGGAKNKLWRQIQAD
;
A
#
# COMPACT_ATOMS: atom_id res chain seq x y z
N GLN A 1 -9.38 7.24 14.81
CA GLN A 1 -8.87 8.36 13.99
C GLN A 1 -7.48 8.86 14.40
N SER A 2 -6.87 8.37 15.49
CA SER A 2 -5.54 8.79 15.96
C SER A 2 -4.37 8.26 15.11
N LEU A 3 -4.41 7.01 14.66
CA LEU A 3 -3.31 6.35 13.93
C LEU A 3 -2.82 7.15 12.72
N PHE A 4 -3.73 7.64 11.87
CA PHE A 4 -3.33 8.32 10.63
C PHE A 4 -2.69 9.69 10.84
N ARG A 5 -3.07 10.43 11.90
CA ARG A 5 -2.43 11.72 12.22
C ARG A 5 -0.96 11.54 12.60
N GLU A 6 -0.64 10.42 13.22
CA GLU A 6 0.73 10.12 13.64
C GLU A 6 1.64 9.67 12.49
N VAL A 7 1.07 9.28 11.34
CA VAL A 7 1.83 8.81 10.18
C VAL A 7 2.35 9.95 9.31
N SER A 8 1.64 11.09 9.24
CA SER A 8 2.05 12.25 8.43
C SER A 8 3.52 12.68 8.55
N PRO A 9 4.16 12.72 9.74
CA PRO A 9 5.57 13.10 9.85
C PRO A 9 6.55 11.99 9.42
N THR A 10 6.06 10.80 9.07
CA THR A 10 6.93 9.67 8.67
C THR A 10 7.32 9.85 7.20
N PRO A 11 8.62 9.81 6.87
CA PRO A 11 9.10 9.86 5.49
C PRO A 11 8.47 8.75 4.62
N ALA A 12 8.42 8.98 3.32
CA ALA A 12 8.04 7.95 2.36
C ALA A 12 8.96 6.73 2.45
N ALA A 13 8.46 5.58 2.01
CA ALA A 13 9.16 4.30 2.01
C ALA A 13 9.51 3.75 3.40
N SER A 14 8.99 4.33 4.48
CA SER A 14 9.00 3.73 5.83
C SER A 14 10.36 3.23 6.32
N LYS A 15 11.45 3.96 5.97
CA LYS A 15 12.86 3.57 6.23
C LYS A 15 13.27 2.22 5.63
N GLY A 16 12.69 1.86 4.48
CA GLY A 16 12.93 0.60 3.78
C GLY A 16 12.02 -0.55 4.21
N LEU A 17 11.07 -0.31 5.13
CA LEU A 17 10.12 -1.33 5.56
C LEU A 17 9.02 -1.55 4.50
N ILE A 18 8.88 -2.79 4.04
CA ILE A 18 7.86 -3.19 3.07
C ILE A 18 6.80 -4.03 3.78
N PHE A 19 5.53 -3.79 3.45
CA PHE A 19 4.42 -4.64 3.86
C PHE A 19 3.78 -5.32 2.66
N LEU A 20 3.65 -6.64 2.70
CA LEU A 20 2.86 -7.43 1.77
C LEU A 20 1.42 -7.56 2.32
N PRO A 21 0.38 -7.06 1.61
CA PRO A 21 -0.97 -6.99 2.16
C PRO A 21 -1.80 -8.28 2.01
N TYR A 22 -1.16 -9.42 1.75
CA TYR A 22 -1.82 -10.68 1.37
C TYR A 22 -2.39 -11.46 2.58
N LEU A 23 -3.07 -10.77 3.50
CA LEU A 23 -3.55 -11.33 4.77
C LEU A 23 -4.56 -12.49 4.59
N LYS A 24 -5.21 -12.59 3.42
CA LYS A 24 -6.20 -13.62 3.10
C LYS A 24 -5.91 -14.29 1.75
N GLY A 25 -4.63 -14.48 1.42
CA GLY A 25 -4.22 -14.81 0.05
C GLY A 25 -4.26 -13.57 -0.85
N GLU A 26 -3.93 -13.76 -2.12
CA GLU A 26 -4.01 -12.72 -3.15
C GLU A 26 -4.70 -13.26 -4.40
N ARG A 27 -5.63 -12.48 -4.93
CA ARG A 27 -6.29 -12.79 -6.20
C ARG A 27 -5.54 -12.13 -7.36
N THR A 28 -5.26 -10.84 -7.27
CA THR A 28 -4.60 -10.09 -8.34
C THR A 28 -3.36 -9.43 -7.78
N PRO A 29 -2.16 -9.64 -8.37
CA PRO A 29 -1.92 -10.21 -9.70
C PRO A 29 -1.63 -11.71 -9.73
N TYR A 30 -1.44 -12.38 -8.59
CA TYR A 30 -0.78 -13.70 -8.54
C TYR A 30 -1.70 -14.92 -8.45
N LEU A 31 -3.00 -14.76 -8.17
CA LEU A 31 -3.94 -15.89 -7.99
C LEU A 31 -3.44 -16.95 -7.00
N ASP A 32 -2.91 -16.52 -5.85
CA ASP A 32 -2.34 -17.39 -4.83
C ASP A 32 -3.15 -17.36 -3.51
N PRO A 33 -3.95 -18.41 -3.22
CA PRO A 33 -4.69 -18.50 -1.95
C PRO A 33 -3.78 -18.79 -0.73
N GLN A 34 -2.56 -19.25 -0.96
CA GLN A 34 -1.57 -19.54 0.09
C GLN A 34 -0.71 -18.34 0.46
N ALA A 35 -0.73 -17.26 -0.33
CA ALA A 35 -0.05 -16.02 0.00
C ALA A 35 -0.45 -15.50 1.40
N ARG A 36 0.51 -14.94 2.12
CA ARG A 36 0.32 -14.40 3.47
C ARG A 36 0.93 -13.02 3.58
N GLY A 37 0.38 -12.20 4.46
CA GLY A 37 0.94 -10.89 4.75
C GLY A 37 2.27 -11.00 5.48
N ALA A 38 3.17 -10.06 5.19
CA ALA A 38 4.52 -10.06 5.75
C ALA A 38 5.06 -8.64 5.87
N PHE A 39 5.90 -8.41 6.88
CA PHE A 39 6.79 -7.25 6.91
C PHE A 39 8.19 -7.71 6.50
N ILE A 40 8.81 -6.99 5.56
CA ILE A 40 10.14 -7.27 5.05
C ILE A 40 11.04 -6.06 5.34
N GLY A 41 12.21 -6.29 5.92
CA GLY A 41 13.15 -5.24 6.32
C GLY A 41 12.92 -4.67 7.73
N LEU A 42 12.17 -5.37 8.59
CA LEU A 42 11.92 -4.94 9.96
C LEU A 42 13.22 -4.91 10.79
N SER A 43 13.36 -3.88 11.61
CA SER A 43 14.50 -3.65 12.50
C SER A 43 14.10 -2.74 13.66
N LEU A 44 14.95 -2.61 14.69
CA LEU A 44 14.67 -1.84 15.92
C LEU A 44 14.44 -0.33 15.68
N GLN A 45 14.82 0.21 14.53
CA GLN A 45 14.57 1.62 14.19
C GLN A 45 13.11 1.91 13.80
N HIS A 46 12.32 0.87 13.57
CA HIS A 46 10.94 0.98 13.12
C HIS A 46 10.00 1.03 14.32
N GLY A 47 9.26 2.14 14.42
CA GLY A 47 8.19 2.31 15.39
C GLY A 47 6.82 2.07 14.77
N ARG A 48 5.78 2.18 15.59
CA ARG A 48 4.37 2.04 15.17
C ARG A 48 4.00 2.88 13.95
N ARG A 49 4.58 4.09 13.83
CA ARG A 49 4.33 5.01 12.71
C ARG A 49 4.89 4.47 11.39
N ASP A 50 6.10 3.92 11.42
CA ASP A 50 6.73 3.29 10.27
C ASP A 50 5.95 2.04 9.83
N LEU A 51 5.52 1.19 10.76
CA LEU A 51 4.68 0.03 10.43
C LEU A 51 3.35 0.44 9.80
N THR A 52 2.71 1.49 10.34
CA THR A 52 1.44 1.99 9.82
C THR A 52 1.63 2.58 8.42
N ARG A 53 2.70 3.33 8.20
CA ARG A 53 3.07 3.88 6.89
C ARG A 53 3.31 2.75 5.88
N ALA A 54 4.08 1.74 6.26
CA ALA A 54 4.38 0.59 5.42
C ALA A 54 3.10 -0.18 5.03
N ILE A 55 2.14 -0.34 5.94
CA ILE A 55 0.82 -0.92 5.61
C ILE A 55 0.10 -0.07 4.55
N MET A 56 0.03 1.24 4.76
CA MET A 56 -0.64 2.15 3.83
C MET A 56 -0.01 2.09 2.43
N GLU A 57 1.32 2.13 2.37
CA GLU A 57 2.11 2.04 1.13
C GLU A 57 1.96 0.65 0.49
N GLY A 58 2.06 -0.43 1.26
CA GLY A 58 1.94 -1.81 0.77
C GLY A 58 0.61 -2.11 0.10
N VAL A 59 -0.50 -1.60 0.64
CA VAL A 59 -1.81 -1.70 -0.01
C VAL A 59 -1.83 -0.94 -1.35
N VAL A 60 -1.21 0.25 -1.40
CA VAL A 60 -1.14 1.04 -2.65
C VAL A 60 -0.23 0.38 -3.67
N PHE A 61 0.86 -0.27 -3.25
CA PHE A 61 1.71 -1.03 -4.16
C PHE A 61 0.98 -2.23 -4.77
N ALA A 62 0.12 -2.93 -4.02
CA ALA A 62 -0.73 -3.99 -4.58
C ALA A 62 -1.73 -3.44 -5.61
N LEU A 63 -2.30 -2.24 -5.38
CA LEU A 63 -3.13 -1.56 -6.38
C LEU A 63 -2.31 -1.18 -7.62
N ARG A 64 -1.09 -0.67 -7.45
CA ARG A 64 -0.18 -0.37 -8.55
C ARG A 64 0.16 -1.61 -9.37
N GLN A 65 0.40 -2.76 -8.75
CA GLN A 65 0.62 -4.03 -9.46
C GLN A 65 -0.57 -4.39 -10.37
N SER A 66 -1.79 -4.11 -9.93
CA SER A 66 -2.99 -4.29 -10.76
C SER A 66 -3.03 -3.30 -11.94
N LEU A 67 -2.64 -2.04 -11.73
CA LEU A 67 -2.53 -1.05 -12.80
C LEU A 67 -1.47 -1.42 -13.84
N GLU A 68 -0.31 -1.93 -13.42
CA GLU A 68 0.73 -2.41 -14.34
C GLU A 68 0.22 -3.59 -15.19
N LYS A 69 -0.62 -4.49 -14.63
CA LYS A 69 -1.28 -5.54 -15.43
C LYS A 69 -2.23 -4.99 -16.48
N PHE A 70 -2.97 -3.93 -16.20
CA PHE A 70 -3.78 -3.29 -17.24
C PHE A 70 -2.93 -2.65 -18.34
N LYS A 71 -1.80 -2.02 -17.99
CA LYS A 71 -0.86 -1.47 -18.97
C LYS A 71 -0.23 -2.56 -19.85
N GLU A 72 0.15 -3.71 -19.26
CA GLU A 72 0.65 -4.87 -20.01
C GLU A 72 -0.37 -5.38 -21.05
N LEU A 73 -1.67 -5.21 -20.78
CA LEU A 73 -2.77 -5.54 -21.71
C LEU A 73 -3.03 -4.43 -22.74
N GLY A 74 -2.24 -3.36 -22.76
CA GLY A 74 -2.40 -2.23 -23.68
C GLY A 74 -3.53 -1.27 -23.32
N ILE A 75 -4.05 -1.33 -22.09
CA ILE A 75 -5.12 -0.42 -21.64
C ILE A 75 -4.47 0.89 -21.18
N GLU A 76 -4.83 1.99 -21.84
CA GLU A 76 -4.42 3.34 -21.44
C GLU A 76 -5.25 3.82 -20.24
N ILE A 77 -4.57 4.21 -19.16
CA ILE A 77 -5.20 4.71 -17.93
C ILE A 77 -4.90 6.20 -17.81
N SER A 78 -5.88 7.04 -18.14
CA SER A 78 -5.75 8.50 -18.06
C SER A 78 -6.15 9.08 -16.70
N ASN A 79 -7.01 8.38 -15.95
CA ASN A 79 -7.52 8.83 -14.66
C ASN A 79 -7.79 7.64 -13.72
N VAL A 80 -7.57 7.87 -12.42
CA VAL A 80 -7.89 6.91 -11.35
C VAL A 80 -8.79 7.59 -10.33
N THR A 81 -10.00 7.05 -10.14
CA THR A 81 -10.95 7.54 -9.14
C THR A 81 -10.91 6.65 -7.91
N THR A 82 -10.65 7.22 -6.73
CA THR A 82 -10.61 6.47 -5.46
C THR A 82 -11.93 6.61 -4.70
N TRP A 83 -12.51 5.50 -4.23
CA TRP A 83 -13.70 5.48 -3.37
C TRP A 83 -13.52 4.59 -2.14
N GLY A 84 -14.51 4.58 -1.25
CA GLY A 84 -14.50 3.77 -0.03
C GLY A 84 -13.80 4.41 1.18
N GLY A 85 -13.54 3.61 2.22
CA GLY A 85 -13.02 4.11 3.51
C GLY A 85 -11.64 4.77 3.40
N GLY A 86 -10.73 4.20 2.59
CA GLY A 86 -9.40 4.74 2.36
C GLY A 86 -9.40 6.11 1.68
N ALA A 87 -10.38 6.35 0.79
CA ALA A 87 -10.53 7.63 0.09
C ALA A 87 -10.88 8.80 1.01
N LYS A 88 -11.32 8.56 2.25
CA LYS A 88 -11.58 9.62 3.25
C LYS A 88 -10.28 10.22 3.82
N ASN A 89 -9.14 9.55 3.65
CA ASN A 89 -7.88 9.96 4.23
C ASN A 89 -7.01 10.73 3.22
N LYS A 90 -6.71 12.01 3.51
CA LYS A 90 -5.90 12.87 2.63
C LYS A 90 -4.50 12.30 2.36
N LEU A 91 -3.81 11.79 3.40
CA LEU A 91 -2.48 11.22 3.25
C LEU A 91 -2.51 9.96 2.38
N TRP A 92 -3.48 9.06 2.60
CA TRP A 92 -3.56 7.83 1.81
C TRP A 92 -3.93 8.10 0.34
N ARG A 93 -4.72 9.16 0.07
CA ARG A 93 -4.95 9.63 -1.29
C ARG A 93 -3.67 10.18 -1.92
N GLN A 94 -2.86 10.91 -1.17
CA GLN A 94 -1.57 11.40 -1.68
C GLN A 94 -0.64 10.22 -2.02
N ILE A 95 -0.53 9.22 -1.15
CA ILE A 95 0.28 8.01 -1.42
C ILE A 95 -0.19 7.28 -2.67
N GLN A 96 -1.50 7.28 -2.98
CA GLN A 96 -2.04 6.69 -4.22
C GLN A 96 -1.74 7.52 -5.47
N ALA A 97 -1.53 8.84 -5.32
CA ALA A 97 -1.26 9.75 -6.41
C ALA A 97 0.23 9.84 -6.76
N ASP A 98 1.10 9.56 -5.79
CA ASP A 98 2.56 9.47 -5.95
C ASP A 98 2.97 8.19 -6.71
#